data_AF-A0A6G3WM86-F1
#
_entry.id   AF-A0A6G3WM86-F1
#
_cell.length_a   1.000
_cell.length_b   1.000
_cell.length_c   1.000
_cell.angle_alpha   90.00
_cell.angle_beta   90.00
_cell.angle_gamma   90.00
#
_symmetry.space_group_name_H-M   'P 1'
#
loop_
_entity.id
_entity.type
_entity.pdbx_description
1 polymer ?
#
loop_
_entity_poly.entity_id
_entity_poly.type
_entity_poly.pdbx_seq_one_letter_code
_entity_poly.pdbx_strand_id
1 'polypeptide(L)' 'ESPRWFKSSYSSNGGNCIEVAANLAAARGIVPVRDSKVVDGPVVAVPFTAFAAFVAGVRGGTFDAV' A
#
# COMPACT_ATOMS: atom_id res chain seq x y z
N GLU A 1 1.48 -13.42 -12.52
CA GLU A 1 0.39 -12.54 -12.05
C GLU A 1 0.81 -11.08 -12.22
N SER A 2 -0.13 -10.20 -12.58
CA SER A 2 0.07 -8.75 -12.74
C SER A 2 -0.47 -7.98 -11.52
N PRO A 3 0.01 -6.74 -11.25
CA PRO A 3 -0.49 -5.93 -10.14
C PRO A 3 -1.99 -5.62 -10.30
N ARG A 4 -2.78 -5.89 -9.25
CA ARG A 4 -4.19 -5.45 -9.15
C ARG A 4 -4.27 -4.28 -8.18
N TRP A 5 -4.19 -3.08 -8.73
CA TRP A 5 -4.19 -1.84 -7.96
C TRP A 5 -5.55 -1.56 -7.31
N PHE A 6 -5.54 -1.24 -6.03
CA PHE A 6 -6.72 -0.74 -5.34
C PHE A 6 -6.35 0.36 -4.34
N LYS A 7 -7.34 1.21 -4.04
CA LYS A 7 -7.29 2.24 -3.00
C LYS A 7 -8.08 1.74 -1.78
N SER A 8 -7.75 2.26 -0.59
CA SER A 8 -8.60 2.02 0.59
C SER A 8 -9.99 2.61 0.36
N SER A 9 -11.02 1.92 0.84
CA SER A 9 -12.40 2.44 0.85
C SER A 9 -12.57 3.70 1.69
N TYR A 10 -11.62 3.99 2.57
CA TYR A 10 -11.59 5.18 3.42
C TYR A 10 -10.89 6.39 2.76
N SER A 11 -10.41 6.26 1.51
CA SER A 11 -9.68 7.31 0.80
C SER A 11 -10.56 8.27 -0.02
N SER A 12 -11.85 8.42 0.32
CA SER A 12 -12.79 9.27 -0.43
C SER A 12 -12.59 10.79 -0.25
N ASN A 13 -11.71 11.24 0.67
CA ASN A 13 -11.77 12.59 1.25
C ASN A 13 -10.68 13.56 0.76
N GLY A 14 -10.29 13.57 -0.53
CA GLY A 14 -9.53 14.72 -1.08
C GLY A 14 -8.18 14.45 -1.74
N GLY A 15 -8.04 13.36 -2.49
CA GLY A 15 -7.07 13.29 -3.58
C GLY A 15 -5.64 12.83 -3.24
N ASN A 16 -5.24 12.70 -1.98
CA ASN A 16 -3.90 12.20 -1.60
C ASN A 16 -3.83 10.68 -1.52
N CYS A 17 -4.22 10.01 -2.61
CA CYS A 17 -4.44 8.57 -2.60
C CYS A 17 -3.21 7.80 -3.08
N ILE A 18 -2.81 6.83 -2.27
CA ILE A 18 -1.86 5.78 -2.60
C ILE A 18 -2.65 4.57 -3.14
N GLU A 19 -2.10 3.87 -4.12
CA GLU A 19 -2.58 2.56 -4.56
C GLU A 19 -1.60 1.45 -4.17
N VAL A 20 -2.15 0.29 -3.82
CA VAL A 20 -1.37 -0.91 -3.48
C VAL A 20 -1.83 -2.11 -4.29
N ALA A 21 -0.92 -3.07 -4.52
CA ALA A 21 -1.22 -4.33 -5.22
C ALA A 21 -0.89 -5.55 -4.33
N ALA A 22 -1.77 -5.86 -3.38
CA ALA A 22 -1.55 -6.93 -2.41
C ALA A 22 -1.59 -8.35 -3.01
N ASN A 23 -2.15 -8.53 -4.21
CA ASN A 23 -2.24 -9.84 -4.85
C ASN A 23 -0.87 -10.46 -5.18
N LEU A 24 0.17 -9.64 -5.31
CA LEU A 24 1.54 -10.11 -5.55
C LEU A 24 2.27 -10.55 -4.29
N ALA A 25 1.71 -10.34 -3.10
CA ALA A 25 2.37 -10.65 -1.83
C ALA A 25 2.78 -12.13 -1.74
N ALA A 26 1.86 -13.05 -2.05
CA ALA A 26 2.13 -14.49 -1.96
C ALA A 26 3.09 -14.98 -3.06
N ALA A 27 2.89 -14.50 -4.30
CA ALA A 27 3.65 -15.00 -5.45
C ALA A 27 5.03 -14.33 -5.62
N ARG A 28 5.23 -13.12 -5.10
CA ARG A 28 6.43 -12.29 -5.32
C ARG A 28 7.07 -11.78 -4.03
N GLY A 29 6.44 -11.96 -2.87
CA GLY A 29 6.98 -11.51 -1.59
C GLY A 29 6.96 -9.99 -1.40
N ILE A 30 6.24 -9.25 -2.24
CA ILE A 30 6.19 -7.78 -2.22
C ILE A 30 4.75 -7.25 -2.31
N VAL A 31 4.55 -6.06 -1.76
CA VAL A 31 3.38 -5.21 -1.95
C VAL A 31 3.84 -3.95 -2.68
N PRO A 32 3.62 -3.85 -4.00
CA PRO A 32 3.87 -2.63 -4.75
C PRO A 32 2.98 -1.49 -4.24
N VAL A 33 3.55 -0.29 -4.14
CA VAL A 33 2.90 0.94 -3.70
C VAL A 33 3.20 2.04 -4.70
N ARG A 34 2.19 2.82 -5.12
CA ARG A 34 2.39 3.96 -6.03
C ARG A 34 1.49 5.15 -5.71
N ASP A 35 1.87 6.32 -6.20
CA ASP A 35 0.99 7.49 -6.23
C ASP A 35 -0.10 7.27 -7.28
N SER A 36 -1.37 7.32 -6.86
CA SER A 36 -2.49 7.12 -7.78
C SER A 36 -2.70 8.28 -8.76
N LYS A 37 -2.11 9.45 -8.51
CA LYS A 37 -2.12 10.61 -9.41
C LYS A 37 -1.08 10.49 -10.52
N VAL A 38 -0.03 9.68 -10.31
CA VAL A 38 1.10 9.54 -11.23
C VAL A 38 1.25 8.06 -11.58
N VAL A 39 0.28 7.52 -12.33
CA VAL A 39 0.16 6.08 -12.59
C VAL A 39 1.35 5.47 -13.34
N ASP A 40 2.02 6.28 -14.18
CA ASP A 40 3.24 5.92 -14.92
C ASP A 40 4.52 6.27 -14.15
N GLY A 41 4.37 6.77 -12.92
CA GLY A 41 5.47 7.12 -12.04
C GLY A 41 6.11 5.91 -11.36
N PRO A 42 7.13 6.14 -10.51
CA PRO A 42 7.83 5.09 -9.80
C PRO A 42 6.91 4.26 -8.90
N VAL A 43 7.19 2.96 -8.84
CA VAL A 43 6.53 2.00 -7.95
C VAL A 43 7.51 1.57 -6.88
N VAL A 44 7.12 1.72 -5.61
CA VAL A 44 7.90 1.24 -4.48
C VAL A 44 7.53 -0.21 -4.20
N ALA A 45 8.49 -1.12 -4.32
CA ALA A 45 8.31 -2.53 -3.99
C ALA A 45 8.61 -2.75 -2.49
N VAL A 46 7.57 -2.80 -1.67
CA VAL A 46 7.72 -3.02 -0.22
C VAL A 46 7.72 -4.52 0.06
N PRO A 47 8.70 -5.09 0.80
CA PRO A 47 8.64 -6.49 1.23
C PRO A 47 7.35 -6.79 2.01
N PHE A 48 6.72 -7.93 1.72
CA PHE A 48 5.44 -8.30 2.33
C PHE A 48 5.48 -8.29 3.87
N THR A 49 6.56 -8.83 4.46
CA THR A 49 6.72 -8.88 5.93
C THR A 49 6.79 -7.47 6.54
N ALA A 50 7.47 -6.53 5.88
CA ALA A 50 7.55 -5.15 6.32
C ALA A 50 6.19 -4.44 6.19
N PHE A 51 5.48 -4.65 5.08
CA PHE A 51 4.15 -4.09 4.89
C PHE A 51 3.14 -4.63 5.92
N ALA A 52 3.18 -5.94 6.21
CA ALA A 52 2.34 -6.56 7.23
C ALA A 52 2.63 -6.01 8.63
N ALA A 53 3.91 -5.86 9.00
CA ALA A 53 4.31 -5.27 10.27
C ALA A 53 3.85 -3.81 10.39
N PHE A 54 3.97 -3.02 9.31
CA PHE A 54 3.47 -1.66 9.26
C PHE A 54 1.95 -1.59 9.51
N VAL A 55 1.16 -2.40 8.81
CA VAL A 55 -0.31 -2.44 8.99
C VAL A 55 -0.68 -2.87 10.42
N ALA A 56 0.05 -3.83 10.99
CA ALA A 56 -0.16 -4.26 12.38
C ALA A 56 0.13 -3.12 13.37
N GLY A 57 1.22 -2.37 13.18
CA GLY A 57 1.56 -1.21 14.00
C GLY A 57 0.54 -0.07 13.89
N VAL A 58 0.03 0.22 12.68
CA VAL A 58 -1.05 1.21 12.47
C VAL A 58 -2.31 0.77 13.24
N ARG A 59 -2.70 -0.50 13.13
CA ARG A 59 -3.87 -1.01 13.87
C ARG A 59 -3.67 -0.97 15.39
N GLY A 60 -2.43 -1.16 15.84
CA GLY A 60 -2.05 -1.11 17.26
C GLY A 60 -1.82 0.29 17.81
N GLY A 61 -2.05 1.36 17.03
CA GLY A 61 -1.84 2.75 17.44
C GLY A 61 -0.37 3.15 17.62
N THR A 62 0.57 2.33 17.13
CA THR A 62 2.02 2.61 17.24
C THR A 62 2.42 3.89 16.50
N PHE A 63 1.64 4.28 15.50
CA PHE A 63 1.91 5.42 14.62
C PHE A 63 0.84 6.51 14.73
N ASP A 64 0.00 6.49 15.77
CA ASP A 64 -0.97 7.55 15.98
C ASP A 64 -0.26 8.87 16.28
N ALA A 65 -0.77 9.97 15.72
CA ALA A 65 -0.19 11.29 15.91
C ALA A 65 -0.30 11.69 17.39
N VAL A 66 0.83 12.12 17.96
CA VAL A 66 0.91 12.79 19.28
C VAL A 66 0.16 14.11 19.28
#